data_AF-A0A061SID1-F1
#
_entry.id   AF-A0A061SID1-F1
#
_cell.length_a   1.000
_cell.length_b   1.000
_cell.length_c   1.000
_cell.angle_alpha   90.00
_cell.angle_beta   90.00
_cell.angle_gamma   90.00
#
_symmetry.space_group_name_H-M   'P 1'
#
loop_
_entity.id
_entity.type
_entity.pdbx_description
1 polymer ?
#
loop_
_entity_poly.entity_id
_entity_poly.type
_entity_poly.pdbx_seq_one_letter_code
_entity_poly.pdbx_strand_id
1 'polypeptide(L)'
;MSEHQGRQTRNVVPAHTSTYEDHRVFSSGNNCEKSSLDTAGKFCKNRFSFRKEEIVDGSGTVLKFFGVEVDTQSGCPFPLTWSRALELFQQRNGLFLEAFIFELREAPFKAFFFEAPPLERKRLPSKHFEFILRESYELAKVFIPDKHALAEHLIQDVNVFPNLGGDCLLVSPKQMEGTDASAYCHLAQFVRNAPEEQVKRTFAMVGASTLKRLAQSRRPVWLSTSGLGVYWLHFRLDEYPKYYTYHPYVATDRNL
;
A
#
# COMPACT_ATOMS: atom_id res chain seq x y z
N MET A 1 -42.53 -78.56 -5.30
CA MET A 1 -42.38 -78.27 -6.74
C MET A 1 -41.70 -76.91 -6.89
N SER A 2 -40.63 -76.89 -7.69
CA SER A 2 -39.89 -75.76 -8.29
C SER A 2 -39.37 -74.63 -7.37
N GLU A 3 -38.06 -74.34 -7.33
CA GLU A 3 -37.22 -73.69 -8.37
C GLU A 3 -37.69 -72.25 -8.65
N HIS A 4 -36.88 -71.20 -8.85
CA HIS A 4 -35.43 -71.01 -9.03
C HIS A 4 -35.16 -69.48 -8.99
N GLN A 5 -33.90 -69.10 -8.68
CA GLN A 5 -33.11 -67.94 -9.18
C GLN A 5 -33.75 -66.51 -9.12
N GLY A 6 -33.09 -65.44 -8.64
CA GLY A 6 -31.69 -65.05 -8.74
C GLY A 6 -31.56 -63.81 -9.65
N ARG A 7 -31.22 -62.62 -9.10
CA ARG A 7 -30.47 -61.57 -9.85
C ARG A 7 -29.91 -60.47 -8.93
N GLN A 8 -28.59 -60.29 -9.02
CA GLN A 8 -27.83 -59.15 -8.50
C GLN A 8 -28.06 -57.88 -9.33
N THR A 9 -28.07 -56.70 -8.70
CA THR A 9 -27.60 -55.45 -9.34
C THR A 9 -26.93 -54.51 -8.33
N ARG A 10 -25.61 -54.35 -8.54
CA ARG A 10 -24.75 -53.14 -8.52
C ARG A 10 -24.89 -52.07 -7.42
N ASN A 11 -23.77 -51.96 -6.70
CA ASN A 11 -23.19 -50.82 -5.97
C ASN A 11 -23.52 -49.42 -6.52
N VAL A 12 -23.85 -48.50 -5.61
CA VAL A 12 -23.57 -47.06 -5.73
C VAL A 12 -23.01 -46.56 -4.39
N VAL A 13 -21.76 -46.12 -4.42
CA VAL A 13 -21.02 -45.49 -3.32
C VAL A 13 -21.33 -43.99 -3.31
N PRO A 14 -21.49 -43.31 -2.15
CA PRO A 14 -21.68 -41.86 -2.13
C PRO A 14 -20.36 -41.13 -2.42
N ALA A 15 -20.42 -40.15 -3.31
CA ALA A 15 -19.30 -39.32 -3.72
C ALA A 15 -18.83 -38.42 -2.56
N HIS A 16 -17.58 -38.60 -2.14
CA HIS A 16 -16.82 -37.60 -1.39
C HIS A 16 -16.44 -36.46 -2.35
N THR A 17 -17.06 -35.30 -2.20
CA THR A 17 -16.61 -34.06 -2.84
C THR A 17 -15.48 -33.44 -2.02
N SER A 18 -14.27 -33.72 -2.47
CA SER A 18 -13.06 -32.94 -2.19
C SER A 18 -13.26 -31.50 -2.68
N THR A 19 -13.11 -30.52 -1.80
CA THR A 19 -12.92 -29.12 -2.21
C THR A 19 -11.49 -28.73 -1.89
N TYR A 20 -10.67 -28.77 -2.93
CA TYR A 20 -9.31 -28.25 -2.98
C TYR A 20 -9.41 -26.72 -3.03
N GLU A 21 -8.82 -26.01 -2.06
CA GLU A 21 -8.59 -24.57 -2.14
C GLU A 21 -7.48 -24.31 -3.18
N ASP A 22 -7.87 -23.77 -4.33
CA ASP A 22 -6.98 -23.38 -5.42
C ASP A 22 -6.34 -22.02 -5.08
N HIS A 23 -5.30 -22.03 -4.25
CA HIS A 23 -4.41 -20.88 -4.08
C HIS A 23 -3.58 -20.68 -5.36
N ARG A 24 -4.05 -19.82 -6.26
CA ARG A 24 -3.25 -19.38 -7.41
C ARG A 24 -2.16 -18.42 -6.95
N VAL A 25 -0.98 -18.97 -6.71
CA VAL A 25 0.28 -18.21 -6.67
C VAL A 25 0.60 -17.81 -8.10
N PHE A 26 0.44 -16.53 -8.45
CA PHE A 26 1.03 -15.98 -9.67
C PHE A 26 2.54 -15.89 -9.48
N SER A 27 3.28 -16.83 -10.06
CA SER A 27 4.72 -16.72 -10.21
C SER A 27 5.04 -15.71 -11.32
N SER A 28 5.25 -14.44 -10.95
CA SER A 28 6.08 -13.58 -11.79
C SER A 28 7.49 -14.16 -11.76
N GLY A 29 7.96 -14.68 -12.90
CA GLY A 29 9.24 -15.36 -13.02
C GLY A 29 10.40 -14.53 -12.47
N ASN A 30 10.98 -15.00 -11.37
CA ASN A 30 12.29 -14.57 -10.91
C ASN A 30 13.34 -15.38 -11.67
N ASN A 31 13.79 -14.88 -12.82
CA ASN A 31 15.15 -15.20 -13.24
C ASN A 31 16.10 -14.37 -12.38
N CYS A 32 16.51 -14.97 -11.26
CA CYS A 32 17.67 -14.54 -10.49
C CYS A 32 18.92 -14.87 -11.30
N GLU A 33 19.22 -14.07 -12.32
CA GLU A 33 20.56 -14.03 -12.89
C GLU A 33 21.49 -13.43 -11.83
N LYS A 34 22.55 -14.18 -11.52
CA LYS A 34 23.56 -13.87 -10.52
C LYS A 34 24.01 -12.40 -10.63
N SER A 35 23.61 -11.55 -9.68
CA SER A 35 24.15 -10.20 -9.60
C SER A 35 25.49 -10.25 -8.86
N SER A 36 26.58 -10.31 -9.62
CA SER A 36 27.90 -9.96 -9.11
C SER A 36 27.95 -8.45 -8.82
N LEU A 37 28.65 -8.07 -7.74
CA LEU A 37 29.09 -6.69 -7.53
C LEU A 37 29.81 -6.21 -8.79
N ASP A 38 29.31 -5.15 -9.44
CA ASP A 38 30.06 -4.50 -10.51
C ASP A 38 31.22 -3.73 -9.87
N THR A 39 32.43 -4.07 -10.29
CA THR A 39 33.75 -3.54 -9.88
C THR A 39 33.92 -2.01 -10.00
N ALA A 40 32.88 -1.28 -10.38
CA ALA A 40 32.90 0.17 -10.59
C ALA A 40 32.12 0.99 -9.53
N GLY A 41 31.61 0.40 -8.45
CA GLY A 41 30.88 1.15 -7.42
C GLY A 41 29.58 1.79 -7.93
N LYS A 42 28.95 1.20 -8.94
CA LYS A 42 27.66 1.65 -9.49
C LYS A 42 26.49 1.10 -8.66
N PHE A 43 25.51 1.97 -8.39
CA PHE A 43 24.26 1.68 -7.70
C PHE A 43 23.60 0.38 -8.19
N CYS A 44 23.40 -0.59 -7.30
CA CYS A 44 22.50 -1.72 -7.57
C CYS A 44 21.08 -1.18 -7.78
N LYS A 45 20.64 -1.09 -9.04
CA LYS A 45 19.24 -0.76 -9.39
C LYS A 45 18.20 -1.65 -8.70
N ASN A 46 18.63 -2.82 -8.19
CA ASN A 46 17.80 -3.80 -7.52
C ASN A 46 17.95 -3.81 -5.99
N ARG A 47 18.46 -2.74 -5.37
CA ARG A 47 18.64 -2.68 -3.90
C ARG A 47 17.32 -2.80 -3.14
N PHE A 48 16.23 -2.28 -3.69
CA PHE A 48 14.92 -2.32 -3.07
C PHE A 48 13.92 -2.98 -4.00
N SER A 49 13.09 -3.86 -3.46
CA SER A 49 12.01 -4.53 -4.19
C SER A 49 10.81 -4.76 -3.29
N PHE A 50 9.68 -5.12 -3.89
CA PHE A 50 8.43 -5.38 -3.18
C PHE A 50 7.89 -6.74 -3.57
N ARG A 51 7.80 -7.64 -2.58
CA ARG A 51 7.04 -8.88 -2.73
C ARG A 51 5.55 -8.53 -2.65
N LYS A 52 4.73 -9.13 -3.51
CA LYS A 52 3.29 -8.83 -3.61
C LYS A 52 2.47 -10.07 -3.32
N GLU A 53 1.34 -9.88 -2.67
CA GLU A 53 0.30 -10.87 -2.48
C GLU A 53 -1.02 -10.26 -2.94
N GLU A 54 -1.73 -10.96 -3.83
CA GLU A 54 -3.11 -10.58 -4.19
C GLU A 54 -4.07 -11.32 -3.26
N ILE A 55 -5.02 -10.56 -2.70
CA ILE A 55 -6.03 -11.05 -1.78
C ILE A 55 -7.38 -10.57 -2.32
N VAL A 56 -8.28 -11.50 -2.57
CA VAL A 56 -9.67 -11.19 -2.93
C VAL A 56 -10.54 -11.45 -1.72
N ASP A 57 -11.25 -10.43 -1.26
CA ASP A 57 -12.25 -10.55 -0.19
C ASP A 57 -13.62 -10.10 -0.67
N GLY A 58 -14.63 -10.21 0.21
CA GLY A 58 -16.01 -9.81 -0.11
C GLY A 58 -16.19 -8.33 -0.45
N SER A 59 -15.15 -7.50 -0.28
CA SER A 59 -15.13 -6.07 -0.61
C SER A 59 -14.24 -5.73 -1.81
N GLY A 60 -13.70 -6.74 -2.51
CA GLY A 60 -12.92 -6.58 -3.75
C GLY A 60 -11.47 -7.05 -3.62
N THR A 61 -10.63 -6.57 -4.54
CA THR A 61 -9.23 -6.98 -4.63
C THR A 61 -8.31 -6.06 -3.83
N VAL A 62 -7.36 -6.67 -3.14
CA VAL A 62 -6.30 -6.02 -2.38
C VAL A 62 -4.96 -6.55 -2.86
N LEU A 63 -4.03 -5.65 -3.19
CA LEU A 63 -2.63 -5.98 -3.34
C LEU A 63 -1.88 -5.61 -2.07
N LYS A 64 -1.30 -6.61 -1.40
CA LYS A 64 -0.46 -6.42 -0.23
C LYS A 64 1.01 -6.48 -0.62
N PHE A 65 1.77 -5.48 -0.20
CA PHE A 65 3.18 -5.31 -0.54
C PHE A 65 4.04 -5.49 0.70
N PHE A 66 5.20 -6.12 0.53
CA PHE A 66 6.21 -6.30 1.56
C PHE A 66 7.55 -5.79 1.03
N GLY A 67 8.13 -4.79 1.69
CA GLY A 67 9.40 -4.21 1.29
C GLY A 67 10.58 -5.13 1.60
N VAL A 68 11.50 -5.24 0.66
CA VAL A 68 12.75 -6.00 0.78
C VAL A 68 13.91 -5.07 0.44
N GLU A 69 14.96 -5.10 1.26
CA GLU A 69 16.23 -4.46 0.98
C GLU A 69 17.29 -5.55 0.75
N VAL A 70 18.15 -5.36 -0.24
CA VAL A 70 19.30 -6.22 -0.51
C VAL A 70 20.52 -5.61 0.18
N ASP A 71 21.15 -6.39 1.06
CA ASP A 71 22.37 -5.97 1.72
C ASP A 71 23.50 -5.79 0.70
N THR A 72 24.17 -4.63 0.73
CA THR A 72 25.15 -4.27 -0.30
C THR A 72 26.45 -5.07 -0.20
N GLN A 73 26.71 -5.74 0.92
CA GLN A 73 27.94 -6.50 1.14
C GLN A 73 27.75 -7.98 0.82
N SER A 74 26.69 -8.57 1.38
CA SER A 74 26.37 -10.00 1.25
C SER A 74 25.48 -10.31 0.04
N GLY A 75 24.76 -9.32 -0.51
CA GLY A 75 23.76 -9.54 -1.55
C GLY A 75 22.50 -10.27 -1.05
N CYS A 76 22.38 -10.55 0.24
CA CYS A 76 21.24 -11.27 0.80
C CYS A 76 20.04 -10.32 0.95
N PRO A 77 18.84 -10.70 0.49
CA PRO A 77 17.62 -9.94 0.74
C PRO A 77 17.17 -10.10 2.20
N PHE A 78 16.69 -9.01 2.80
CA PHE A 78 16.06 -9.03 4.11
C PHE A 78 14.82 -8.14 4.15
N PRO A 79 13.83 -8.44 5.01
CA PRO A 79 12.66 -7.60 5.17
C PRO A 79 13.04 -6.18 5.58
N LEU A 80 12.57 -5.20 4.82
CA LEU A 80 12.69 -3.79 5.17
C LEU A 80 11.81 -3.53 6.41
N THR A 81 12.22 -2.65 7.32
CA THR A 81 11.41 -2.26 8.48
C THR A 81 10.75 -0.90 8.24
N TRP A 82 9.65 -0.61 8.95
CA TRP A 82 8.99 0.69 8.86
C TRP A 82 9.88 1.83 9.33
N SER A 83 10.71 1.62 10.36
CA SER A 83 11.71 2.64 10.76
C SER A 83 12.61 3.01 9.59
N ARG A 84 13.16 1.99 8.91
CA ARG A 84 14.08 2.17 7.79
C ARG A 84 13.38 2.80 6.58
N ALA A 85 12.16 2.36 6.27
CA ALA A 85 11.38 2.91 5.16
C ALA A 85 11.06 4.40 5.37
N LEU A 86 10.70 4.83 6.59
CA LEU A 86 10.42 6.24 6.89
C LEU A 86 11.66 7.15 6.77
N GLU A 87 12.85 6.62 7.07
CA GLU A 87 14.11 7.31 6.79
C GLU A 87 14.37 7.41 5.28
N LEU A 88 14.17 6.32 4.55
CA LEU A 88 14.39 6.25 3.10
C LEU A 88 13.39 7.11 2.31
N PHE A 89 12.14 7.25 2.78
CA PHE A 89 11.16 8.16 2.20
C PHE A 89 11.67 9.60 2.11
N GLN A 90 12.46 10.04 3.09
CA GLN A 90 12.99 11.41 3.14
C GLN A 90 14.15 11.63 2.16
N GLN A 91 14.72 10.55 1.59
CA GLN A 91 15.75 10.61 0.57
C GLN A 91 15.10 10.74 -0.81
N ARG A 92 14.77 11.98 -1.20
CA ARG A 92 13.98 12.28 -2.41
C ARG A 92 14.52 11.71 -3.73
N ASN A 93 15.85 11.54 -3.83
CA ASN A 93 16.52 10.96 -5.01
C ASN A 93 17.05 9.55 -4.71
N GLY A 94 16.49 8.88 -3.70
CA GLY A 94 16.89 7.56 -3.26
C GLY A 94 16.17 6.45 -4.02
N LEU A 95 16.89 5.37 -4.32
CA LEU A 95 16.36 4.21 -5.05
C LEU A 95 15.09 3.60 -4.43
N PHE A 96 14.97 3.64 -3.09
CA PHE A 96 13.78 3.14 -2.41
C PHE A 96 12.52 3.89 -2.84
N LEU A 97 12.59 5.23 -2.87
CA LEU A 97 11.44 6.06 -3.21
C LEU A 97 11.04 5.87 -4.67
N GLU A 98 12.03 5.72 -5.56
CA GLU A 98 11.80 5.40 -6.98
C GLU A 98 11.09 4.06 -7.14
N ALA A 99 11.60 3.00 -6.49
CA ALA A 99 10.98 1.67 -6.52
C ALA A 99 9.56 1.68 -5.92
N PHE A 100 9.37 2.39 -4.81
CA PHE A 100 8.05 2.50 -4.17
C PHE A 100 7.03 3.24 -5.05
N ILE A 101 7.40 4.38 -5.64
CA ILE A 101 6.52 5.12 -6.55
C ILE A 101 6.19 4.30 -7.80
N PHE A 102 7.16 3.56 -8.32
CA PHE A 102 6.95 2.64 -9.45
C PHE A 102 5.84 1.63 -9.13
N GLU A 103 5.87 1.00 -7.95
CA GLU A 103 4.82 0.06 -7.55
C GLU A 103 3.43 0.67 -7.49
N LEU A 104 3.31 1.92 -7.04
CA LEU A 104 2.03 2.62 -7.01
C LEU A 104 1.53 2.98 -8.42
N ARG A 105 2.42 3.36 -9.32
CA ARG A 105 2.09 3.70 -10.71
C ARG A 105 1.58 2.48 -11.47
N GLU A 106 2.29 1.37 -11.33
CA GLU A 106 2.07 0.11 -12.06
C GLU A 106 0.97 -0.77 -11.44
N ALA A 107 0.42 -0.39 -10.28
CA ALA A 107 -0.72 -1.09 -9.71
C ALA A 107 -1.87 -1.17 -10.75
N PRO A 108 -2.47 -2.35 -10.97
CA PRO A 108 -3.42 -2.59 -12.06
C PRO A 108 -4.78 -1.88 -11.86
N PHE A 109 -5.00 -1.28 -10.69
CA PHE A 109 -6.26 -0.63 -10.36
C PHE A 109 -6.35 0.77 -10.97
N LYS A 110 -7.53 1.13 -11.51
CA LYS A 110 -7.79 2.49 -11.99
C LYS A 110 -7.66 3.52 -10.85
N ALA A 111 -8.18 3.19 -9.68
CA ALA A 111 -7.99 3.93 -8.44
C ALA A 111 -7.89 2.97 -7.26
N PHE A 112 -7.24 3.42 -6.20
CA PHE A 112 -7.02 2.60 -5.01
C PHE A 112 -6.89 3.45 -3.75
N PHE A 113 -7.24 2.84 -2.62
CA PHE A 113 -6.85 3.31 -1.29
C PHE A 113 -5.47 2.74 -0.94
N PHE A 114 -4.63 3.55 -0.30
CA PHE A 114 -3.42 3.10 0.37
C PHE A 114 -3.68 2.97 1.87
N GLU A 115 -3.28 1.87 2.49
CA GLU A 115 -3.33 1.69 3.94
C GLU A 115 -2.05 1.01 4.45
N ALA A 116 -1.51 1.55 5.54
CA ALA A 116 -0.42 0.94 6.30
C ALA A 116 -0.97 0.27 7.57
N PRO A 117 -0.31 -0.78 8.12
CA PRO A 117 -0.69 -1.33 9.42
C PRO A 117 -0.53 -0.27 10.54
N PRO A 118 -1.09 -0.49 11.74
CA PRO A 118 -0.87 0.43 12.86
C PRO A 118 0.62 0.55 13.17
N LEU A 119 1.10 1.80 13.18
CA LEU A 119 2.50 2.14 13.42
C LEU A 119 2.67 2.61 14.86
N GLU A 120 3.62 2.02 15.57
CA GLU A 120 3.96 2.43 16.93
C GLU A 120 5.46 2.69 17.04
N ARG A 121 5.83 3.80 17.67
CA ARG A 121 7.23 4.22 17.80
C ARG A 121 8.13 3.11 18.36
N LYS A 122 7.67 2.38 19.38
CA LYS A 122 8.43 1.30 20.02
C LYS A 122 8.57 0.06 19.13
N ARG A 123 7.66 -0.16 18.19
CA ARG A 123 7.63 -1.34 17.30
C ARG A 123 8.15 -1.05 15.90
N LEU A 124 8.38 0.22 15.53
CA LEU A 124 8.88 0.60 14.20
C LEU A 124 10.17 -0.12 13.77
N PRO A 125 11.21 -0.30 14.64
CA PRO A 125 12.42 -1.03 14.25
C PRO A 125 12.14 -2.53 14.05
N SER A 126 11.16 -3.04 14.79
CA SER A 126 10.51 -4.35 14.72
C SER A 126 9.80 -4.71 13.43
N LYS A 127 8.99 -3.75 13.01
CA LYS A 127 7.83 -4.00 12.17
C LYS A 127 8.24 -3.95 10.72
N HIS A 128 8.06 -5.05 10.01
CA HIS A 128 8.34 -5.11 8.58
C HIS A 128 7.50 -4.07 7.83
N PHE A 129 8.12 -3.41 6.85
CA PHE A 129 7.48 -2.49 5.94
C PHE A 129 6.53 -3.27 5.05
N GLU A 130 5.24 -3.02 5.27
CA GLU A 130 4.17 -3.57 4.46
C GLU A 130 3.06 -2.54 4.32
N PHE A 131 2.35 -2.57 3.20
CA PHE A 131 1.17 -1.74 2.95
C PHE A 131 0.23 -2.47 2.01
N ILE A 132 -1.00 -2.00 1.90
CA ILE A 132 -1.96 -2.49 0.92
C ILE A 132 -2.39 -1.39 -0.03
N LEU A 133 -2.71 -1.79 -1.26
CA LEU A 133 -3.53 -1.05 -2.19
C LEU A 133 -4.86 -1.80 -2.33
N ARG A 134 -5.97 -1.18 -1.93
CA ARG A 134 -7.31 -1.72 -2.19
C ARG A 134 -7.91 -1.05 -3.41
N GLU A 135 -8.39 -1.83 -4.35
CA GLU A 135 -9.13 -1.31 -5.51
C GLU A 135 -10.35 -0.49 -5.08
N SER A 136 -10.57 0.66 -5.72
CA SER A 136 -11.73 1.50 -5.47
C SER A 136 -12.42 1.88 -6.78
N TYR A 137 -13.52 1.20 -7.07
CA TYR A 137 -14.38 1.51 -8.23
C TYR A 137 -15.05 2.89 -8.09
N GLU A 138 -15.31 3.34 -6.86
CA GLU A 138 -15.92 4.65 -6.62
C GLU A 138 -14.93 5.78 -6.88
N LEU A 139 -13.69 5.68 -6.38
CA LEU A 139 -12.65 6.67 -6.72
C LEU A 139 -12.33 6.67 -8.21
N ALA A 140 -12.43 5.52 -8.89
CA ALA A 140 -12.18 5.43 -10.33
C ALA A 140 -13.17 6.24 -11.18
N LYS A 141 -14.30 6.68 -10.61
CA LYS A 141 -15.29 7.56 -11.26
C LYS A 141 -15.04 9.05 -10.96
N VAL A 142 -14.06 9.38 -10.11
CA VAL A 142 -13.80 10.74 -9.66
C VAL A 142 -12.77 11.41 -10.57
N PHE A 143 -13.25 12.33 -11.40
CA PHE A 143 -12.40 13.14 -12.30
C PHE A 143 -12.46 14.64 -11.99
N ILE A 144 -13.40 15.07 -11.15
CA ILE A 144 -13.59 16.47 -10.77
C ILE A 144 -13.11 16.61 -9.33
N PRO A 145 -11.99 17.32 -9.08
CA PRO A 145 -11.49 17.49 -7.74
C PRO A 145 -12.31 18.52 -6.96
N ASP A 146 -12.42 18.33 -5.64
CA ASP A 146 -12.97 19.34 -4.74
C ASP A 146 -11.89 20.38 -4.42
N LYS A 147 -11.85 21.43 -5.25
CA LYS A 147 -10.87 22.51 -5.13
C LYS A 147 -11.05 23.38 -3.90
N HIS A 148 -12.23 23.36 -3.27
CA HIS A 148 -12.57 24.29 -2.19
C HIS A 148 -12.31 23.70 -0.81
N ALA A 149 -12.55 22.40 -0.62
CA ALA A 149 -12.48 21.74 0.68
C ALA A 149 -11.15 21.95 1.43
N LEU A 150 -10.03 22.04 0.71
CA LEU A 150 -8.69 22.21 1.30
C LEU A 150 -8.00 23.51 0.87
N ALA A 151 -8.67 24.39 0.12
CA ALA A 151 -8.05 25.52 -0.57
C ALA A 151 -7.22 26.41 0.36
N GLU A 152 -7.74 26.72 1.55
CA GLU A 152 -7.09 27.59 2.54
C GLU A 152 -5.78 27.02 3.09
N HIS A 153 -5.60 25.70 3.00
CA HIS A 153 -4.41 25.00 3.49
C HIS A 153 -3.36 24.75 2.39
N LEU A 154 -3.75 24.84 1.11
CA LEU A 154 -2.91 24.45 -0.03
C LEU A 154 -2.05 25.62 -0.54
N ILE A 155 -1.11 26.05 0.29
CA ILE A 155 -0.27 27.23 0.03
C ILE A 155 1.03 26.84 -0.69
N GLN A 156 1.73 25.83 -0.18
CA GLN A 156 3.00 25.29 -0.69
C GLN A 156 2.78 24.11 -1.65
N ASP A 157 3.84 23.63 -2.30
CA ASP A 157 3.81 22.42 -3.14
C ASP A 157 3.15 21.21 -2.43
N VAL A 158 3.51 21.01 -1.15
CA VAL A 158 2.98 19.96 -0.28
C VAL A 158 2.75 20.56 1.09
N ASN A 159 1.56 20.35 1.65
CA ASN A 159 1.10 21.01 2.86
C ASN A 159 0.83 19.99 3.95
N VAL A 160 1.11 20.36 5.19
CA VAL A 160 0.86 19.55 6.38
C VAL A 160 0.04 20.36 7.35
N PHE A 161 -1.16 19.90 7.68
CA PHE A 161 -2.12 20.66 8.49
C PHE A 161 -3.08 19.70 9.22
N PRO A 162 -3.62 20.09 10.38
CA PRO A 162 -4.67 19.30 11.03
C PRO A 162 -5.96 19.32 10.21
N ASN A 163 -6.75 18.26 10.26
CA ASN A 163 -8.12 18.31 9.74
C ASN A 163 -9.01 19.25 10.57
N LEU A 164 -10.25 19.51 10.11
CA LEU A 164 -11.21 20.39 10.78
C LEU A 164 -11.45 20.02 12.26
N GLY A 165 -11.47 18.73 12.58
CA GLY A 165 -11.65 18.24 13.96
C GLY A 165 -10.39 18.27 14.83
N GLY A 166 -9.21 18.54 14.25
CA GLY A 166 -7.93 18.57 14.96
C GLY A 166 -7.37 17.20 15.39
N ASP A 167 -8.05 16.11 15.08
CA ASP A 167 -7.73 14.74 15.52
C ASP A 167 -6.86 13.96 14.52
N CYS A 168 -6.70 14.48 13.31
CA CYS A 168 -5.92 13.89 12.23
C CYS A 168 -4.95 14.92 11.65
N LEU A 169 -3.70 14.51 11.41
CA LEU A 169 -2.76 15.31 10.63
C LEU A 169 -2.85 14.89 9.16
N LEU A 170 -3.06 15.86 8.27
CA LEU A 170 -3.16 15.65 6.84
C LEU A 170 -1.87 16.07 6.13
N VAL A 171 -1.48 15.30 5.11
CA VAL A 171 -0.44 15.70 4.14
C VAL A 171 -1.07 15.74 2.76
N SER A 172 -1.09 16.90 2.11
CA SER A 172 -1.80 17.10 0.85
C SER A 172 -1.02 17.96 -0.15
N PRO A 173 -0.85 17.52 -1.42
CA PRO A 173 -0.23 18.32 -2.45
C PRO A 173 -1.16 19.42 -2.98
N LYS A 174 -0.59 20.57 -3.32
CA LYS A 174 -1.28 21.64 -4.05
C LYS A 174 -1.24 21.37 -5.55
N GLN A 175 -2.20 21.85 -6.32
CA GLN A 175 -2.10 21.81 -7.77
C GLN A 175 -0.90 22.63 -8.27
N MET A 176 -0.03 22.01 -9.07
CA MET A 176 1.05 22.69 -9.77
C MET A 176 0.52 23.36 -11.04
N GLU A 177 1.07 24.53 -11.37
CA GLU A 177 0.75 25.22 -12.61
C GLU A 177 0.98 24.32 -13.83
N GLY A 178 0.07 24.35 -14.80
CA GLY A 178 0.12 23.51 -16.00
C GLY A 178 -0.23 22.04 -15.80
N THR A 179 -0.51 21.59 -14.56
CA THR A 179 -0.99 20.22 -14.29
C THR A 179 -2.51 20.20 -14.21
N ASP A 180 -3.15 19.21 -14.85
CA ASP A 180 -4.59 19.01 -14.75
C ASP A 180 -5.01 18.74 -13.30
N ALA A 181 -6.08 19.40 -12.84
CA ALA A 181 -6.52 19.29 -11.46
C ALA A 181 -7.00 17.88 -11.10
N SER A 182 -7.45 17.08 -12.08
CA SER A 182 -7.84 15.67 -11.90
C SER A 182 -6.69 14.78 -11.42
N ALA A 183 -5.43 15.19 -11.66
CA ALA A 183 -4.25 14.53 -11.09
C ALA A 183 -4.29 14.53 -9.55
N TYR A 184 -5.01 15.46 -8.93
CA TYR A 184 -5.06 15.62 -7.48
C TYR A 184 -6.29 15.00 -6.84
N CYS A 185 -7.19 14.34 -7.59
CA CYS A 185 -8.41 13.73 -7.03
C CYS A 185 -8.11 12.65 -5.97
N HIS A 186 -7.14 11.78 -6.25
CA HIS A 186 -6.77 10.65 -5.39
C HIS A 186 -5.37 10.12 -5.74
N LEU A 187 -4.86 9.18 -4.94
CA LEU A 187 -3.46 8.76 -5.00
C LEU A 187 -3.04 8.19 -6.37
N ALA A 188 -3.87 7.32 -6.96
CA ALA A 188 -3.54 6.70 -8.25
C ALA A 188 -3.40 7.73 -9.39
N GLN A 189 -4.27 8.74 -9.47
CA GLN A 189 -4.16 9.84 -10.44
C GLN A 189 -2.89 10.66 -10.17
N PHE A 190 -2.61 10.94 -8.90
CA PHE A 190 -1.47 11.76 -8.50
C PHE A 190 -0.14 11.13 -8.88
N VAL A 191 0.09 9.86 -8.52
CA VAL A 191 1.36 9.21 -8.84
C VAL A 191 1.58 9.04 -10.34
N ARG A 192 0.51 8.93 -11.14
CA ARG A 192 0.57 8.75 -12.59
C ARG A 192 0.69 10.05 -13.38
N ASN A 193 0.06 11.14 -12.92
CA ASN A 193 -0.14 12.34 -13.73
C ASN A 193 0.41 13.64 -13.14
N ALA A 194 0.75 13.68 -11.85
CA ALA A 194 1.37 14.87 -11.25
C ALA A 194 2.87 14.94 -11.55
N PRO A 195 3.50 16.14 -11.48
CA PRO A 195 4.94 16.28 -11.67
C PRO A 195 5.74 15.37 -10.73
N GLU A 196 6.68 14.60 -11.29
CA GLU A 196 7.43 13.56 -10.56
C GLU A 196 8.09 14.09 -9.29
N GLU A 197 8.68 15.28 -9.38
CA GLU A 197 9.33 15.94 -8.25
C GLU A 197 8.36 16.29 -7.12
N GLN A 198 7.10 16.60 -7.43
CA GLN A 198 6.07 16.82 -6.43
C GLN A 198 5.62 15.52 -5.78
N VAL A 199 5.52 14.43 -6.56
CA VAL A 199 5.22 13.09 -6.02
C VAL A 199 6.29 12.67 -5.02
N LYS A 200 7.58 12.81 -5.38
CA LYS A 200 8.72 12.53 -4.49
C LYS A 200 8.69 13.41 -3.23
N ARG A 201 8.44 14.72 -3.38
CA ARG A 201 8.29 15.63 -2.22
C ARG A 201 7.13 15.24 -1.31
N THR A 202 6.02 14.78 -1.87
CA THR A 202 4.84 14.37 -1.10
C THR A 202 5.16 13.18 -0.20
N PHE A 203 5.77 12.13 -0.75
CA PHE A 203 6.15 10.96 0.05
C PHE A 203 7.25 11.24 1.08
N ALA A 204 8.21 12.11 0.75
CA ALA A 204 9.19 12.58 1.74
C ALA A 204 8.50 13.31 2.91
N MET A 205 7.51 14.15 2.61
CA MET A 205 6.71 14.84 3.62
C MET A 205 5.84 13.89 4.44
N VAL A 206 5.27 12.85 3.82
CA VAL A 206 4.54 11.78 4.52
C VAL A 206 5.46 11.05 5.49
N GLY A 207 6.67 10.66 5.05
CA GLY A 207 7.66 10.00 5.91
C GLY A 207 8.03 10.84 7.13
N ALA A 208 8.41 12.11 6.90
CA ALA A 208 8.76 13.04 7.96
C ALA A 208 7.59 13.32 8.91
N SER A 209 6.38 13.52 8.38
CA SER A 209 5.18 13.81 9.18
C SER A 209 4.75 12.60 10.01
N THR A 210 4.92 11.39 9.48
CA THR A 210 4.65 10.13 10.21
C THR A 210 5.58 9.99 11.41
N LEU A 211 6.90 10.21 11.22
CA LEU A 211 7.87 10.18 12.32
C LEU A 211 7.56 11.24 13.38
N LYS A 212 7.25 12.47 12.95
CA LYS A 212 6.86 13.56 13.86
C LYS A 212 5.60 13.20 14.66
N ARG A 213 4.57 12.64 14.01
CA ARG A 213 3.33 12.22 14.68
C ARG A 213 3.58 11.09 15.68
N LEU A 214 4.41 10.10 15.32
CA LEU A 214 4.80 8.99 16.20
C LEU A 214 5.62 9.44 17.41
N ALA A 215 6.41 10.51 17.28
CA ALA A 215 7.13 11.10 18.41
C ALA A 215 6.19 11.81 19.40
N GLN A 216 5.07 12.36 18.91
CA GLN A 216 4.10 13.12 19.70
C GLN A 216 2.96 12.26 20.27
N SER A 217 2.67 11.11 19.65
CA SER A 217 1.57 10.23 20.03
C SER A 217 1.99 9.14 21.02
N ARG A 218 1.10 8.81 21.96
CA ARG A 218 1.17 7.58 22.76
C ARG A 218 0.37 6.43 22.16
N ARG A 219 -0.47 6.72 21.17
CA ARG A 219 -1.28 5.75 20.42
C ARG A 219 -0.59 5.35 19.12
N PRO A 220 -0.99 4.22 18.50
CA PRO A 220 -0.62 3.94 17.13
C PRO A 220 -0.99 5.10 16.20
N VAL A 221 -0.19 5.28 15.15
CA VAL A 221 -0.51 6.18 14.03
C VAL A 221 -0.98 5.31 12.87
N TRP A 222 -2.12 5.69 12.31
CA TRP A 222 -2.76 5.04 11.17
C TRP A 222 -2.56 5.90 9.93
N LEU A 223 -1.76 5.40 9.00
CA LEU A 223 -1.40 6.08 7.76
C LEU A 223 -2.23 5.51 6.59
N SER A 224 -3.06 6.34 5.98
CA SER A 224 -3.89 5.94 4.83
C SER A 224 -4.13 7.08 3.84
N THR A 225 -4.61 6.74 2.64
CA THR A 225 -5.25 7.68 1.72
C THR A 225 -6.70 7.26 1.55
N SER A 226 -7.55 7.60 2.52
CA SER A 226 -8.98 7.66 2.22
C SER A 226 -9.24 8.78 1.18
N GLY A 227 -10.47 8.94 0.73
CA GLY A 227 -10.75 9.96 -0.29
C GLY A 227 -12.18 10.04 -0.78
N LEU A 228 -13.13 9.34 -0.14
CA LEU A 228 -14.53 9.37 -0.58
C LEU A 228 -15.32 10.57 -0.04
N GLY A 229 -14.83 11.25 1.00
CA GLY A 229 -15.48 12.43 1.57
C GLY A 229 -15.01 13.76 0.99
N VAL A 230 -13.78 13.82 0.50
CA VAL A 230 -13.18 15.00 -0.14
C VAL A 230 -12.35 14.50 -1.31
N TYR A 231 -12.73 14.89 -2.53
CA TYR A 231 -12.07 14.49 -3.77
C TYR A 231 -10.82 15.34 -4.05
N TRP A 232 -9.90 15.33 -3.09
CA TRP A 232 -8.57 15.90 -3.20
C TRP A 232 -7.62 15.02 -2.39
N LEU A 233 -6.48 14.63 -2.95
CA LEU A 233 -5.54 13.72 -2.30
C LEU A 233 -5.08 14.29 -0.97
N HIS A 234 -5.30 13.52 0.09
CA HIS A 234 -4.73 13.79 1.40
C HIS A 234 -4.35 12.46 2.05
N PHE A 235 -3.08 12.34 2.46
CA PHE A 235 -2.68 11.30 3.38
C PHE A 235 -3.16 11.68 4.76
N ARG A 236 -3.67 10.70 5.48
CA ARG A 236 -4.19 10.84 6.83
C ARG A 236 -3.27 10.16 7.81
N LEU A 237 -2.99 10.84 8.92
CA LEU A 237 -2.25 10.34 10.06
C LEU A 237 -3.17 10.41 11.29
N ASP A 238 -4.08 9.45 11.38
CA ASP A 238 -5.10 9.37 12.44
C ASP A 238 -4.55 8.61 13.68
N GLU A 239 -5.15 8.82 14.85
CA GLU A 239 -4.88 8.02 16.07
C GLU A 239 -5.69 6.72 16.14
N TYR A 240 -6.67 6.57 15.24
CA TYR A 240 -7.56 5.43 15.14
C TYR A 240 -7.71 5.03 13.66
N PRO A 241 -8.09 3.78 13.35
CA PRO A 241 -8.22 3.29 11.96
C PRO A 241 -9.46 3.83 11.25
N LYS A 242 -9.60 5.15 11.18
CA LYS A 242 -10.74 5.80 10.54
C LYS A 242 -10.68 5.54 9.03
N TYR A 243 -11.79 5.03 8.48
CA TYR A 243 -11.93 4.72 7.06
C TYR A 243 -11.03 3.60 6.53
N TYR A 244 -10.40 2.81 7.40
CA TYR A 244 -9.69 1.62 6.99
C TYR A 244 -10.66 0.58 6.43
N THR A 245 -10.29 0.00 5.30
CA THR A 245 -11.06 -0.99 4.55
C THR A 245 -10.44 -2.38 4.66
N TYR A 246 -9.16 -2.48 5.02
CA TYR A 246 -8.49 -3.76 5.21
C TYR A 246 -8.62 -4.21 6.68
N HIS A 247 -9.68 -4.97 6.96
CA HIS A 247 -10.01 -5.46 8.30
C HIS A 247 -8.86 -6.15 9.07
N PRO A 248 -7.94 -6.92 8.44
CA PRO A 248 -6.83 -7.52 9.17
C PRO A 248 -5.93 -6.52 9.91
N TYR A 249 -5.79 -5.28 9.42
CA TYR A 249 -5.06 -4.22 10.13
C TYR A 249 -5.80 -3.69 11.36
N VAL A 250 -7.13 -3.73 11.36
CA VAL A 250 -7.96 -3.23 12.46
C VAL A 250 -8.18 -4.31 13.53
N ALA A 251 -8.31 -5.57 13.12
CA ALA A 251 -8.54 -6.68 14.04
C ALA A 251 -7.37 -6.91 15.01
N THR A 252 -6.15 -6.59 14.60
CA THR A 252 -4.94 -6.74 15.41
C THR A 252 -4.81 -5.72 16.54
N ASP A 253 -5.58 -4.63 16.51
CA ASP A 253 -5.55 -3.56 17.52
C ASP A 253 -6.48 -3.85 18.72
N ARG A 254 -7.42 -4.79 18.58
CA ARG A 254 -8.39 -5.14 19.65
C ARG A 254 -7.83 -6.08 20.73
N ASN A 255 -6.58 -6.52 20.60
CA ASN A 255 -5.91 -7.44 21.53
C ASN A 255 -4.79 -6.76 22.35
N LEU A 256 -4.81 -5.43 22.46
CA LEU A 256 -3.88 -4.64 23.30
C LEU A 256 -4.62 -3.89 24.41
#